data_AF-A0A7Z2PSQ1-F1
#
_entry.id   AF-A0A7Z2PSQ1-F1
#
_cell.length_a   1.000
_cell.length_b   1.000
_cell.length_c   1.000
_cell.angle_alpha   90.00
_cell.angle_beta   90.00
_cell.angle_gamma   90.00
#
_symmetry.space_group_name_H-M   'P 1'
#
loop_
_entity.id
_entity.type
_entity.pdbx_description
1 polymer ?
#
loop_
_entity_poly.entity_id
_entity_poly.type
_entity_poly.pdbx_seq_one_letter_code
_entity_poly.pdbx_strand_id
1 'polypeptide(L)'
;MGNGFRFGEGLKFFEKRIPCSPGLKMIAANRLQWLNGQMADGRGYLCGKRFTLADILLYGWLDFAGQVGQPLDTANANIVAWMARVGERPSAKS
;
A
#
# COMPACT_ATOMS: atom_id res chain seq x y z
N MET A 1 -3.52 -5.49 -1.42
CA MET A 1 -2.17 -5.52 -2.02
C MET A 1 -1.62 -6.94 -2.10
N GLY A 2 -1.45 -7.65 -0.96
CA GLY A 2 -0.91 -9.02 -0.96
C GLY A 2 -1.61 -10.02 -1.89
N ASN A 3 -2.94 -10.06 -1.93
CA ASN A 3 -3.63 -10.97 -2.88
C ASN A 3 -3.54 -10.48 -4.35
N GLY A 4 -3.36 -9.18 -4.57
CA GLY A 4 -3.10 -8.64 -5.91
C GLY A 4 -1.75 -9.12 -6.46
N PHE A 5 -0.73 -9.24 -5.59
CA PHE A 5 0.54 -9.86 -5.94
C PHE A 5 0.41 -11.37 -6.15
N ARG A 6 -0.20 -12.09 -5.17
CA ARG A 6 -0.33 -13.55 -5.23
C ARG A 6 -1.03 -14.04 -6.49
N PHE A 7 -2.07 -13.33 -6.94
CA PHE A 7 -2.88 -13.72 -8.09
C PHE A 7 -2.53 -12.94 -9.37
N GLY A 8 -1.42 -12.18 -9.33
CA GLY A 8 -0.81 -11.48 -10.47
C GLY A 8 0.60 -12.02 -10.73
N GLU A 9 1.63 -11.22 -10.46
CA GLU A 9 3.04 -11.56 -10.65
C GLU A 9 3.45 -12.85 -9.93
N GLY A 10 2.88 -13.13 -8.76
CA GLY A 10 3.15 -14.32 -7.97
C GLY A 10 2.38 -15.58 -8.43
N LEU A 11 1.52 -15.49 -9.44
CA LEU A 11 0.54 -16.54 -9.74
C LEU A 11 1.17 -17.93 -9.90
N LYS A 12 2.24 -18.06 -10.70
CA LYS A 12 2.93 -19.35 -10.90
C LYS A 12 3.44 -19.99 -9.59
N PHE A 13 3.79 -19.18 -8.60
CA PHE A 13 4.26 -19.66 -7.29
C PHE A 13 3.09 -20.11 -6.39
N PHE A 14 1.94 -19.44 -6.49
CA PHE A 14 0.80 -19.65 -5.60
C PHE A 14 -0.32 -20.54 -6.17
N GLU A 15 -0.45 -20.67 -7.49
CA GLU A 15 -1.55 -21.38 -8.15
C GLU A 15 -1.67 -22.86 -7.74
N LYS A 16 -0.57 -23.49 -7.33
CA LYS A 16 -0.54 -24.87 -6.81
C LYS A 16 -0.70 -24.99 -5.30
N ARG A 17 -0.76 -23.86 -4.58
CA ARG A 17 -0.74 -23.80 -3.11
C ARG A 17 -2.04 -23.25 -2.52
N ILE A 18 -2.75 -22.40 -3.27
CA ILE A 18 -4.01 -21.76 -2.86
C ILE A 18 -4.92 -21.48 -4.08
N PRO A 19 -6.25 -21.48 -3.92
CA PRO A 19 -7.16 -21.02 -4.97
C PRO A 19 -6.88 -19.56 -5.38
N CYS A 20 -6.77 -19.31 -6.68
CA CYS A 20 -6.43 -17.99 -7.24
C CYS A 20 -7.55 -17.45 -8.14
N SER A 21 -7.79 -16.14 -8.12
CA SER A 21 -8.81 -15.47 -8.94
C SER A 21 -8.32 -14.10 -9.44
N PRO A 22 -8.64 -13.69 -10.69
CA PRO A 22 -8.16 -12.43 -11.26
C PRO A 22 -8.84 -11.19 -10.62
N GLY A 23 -8.30 -9.99 -10.90
CA GLY A 23 -8.96 -8.70 -10.59
C GLY A 23 -8.66 -8.08 -9.22
N LEU A 24 -7.92 -8.77 -8.34
CA LEU A 24 -7.69 -8.26 -6.97
C LEU A 24 -6.77 -7.04 -6.88
N LYS A 25 -5.98 -6.74 -7.92
CA LYS A 25 -5.22 -5.49 -8.01
C LYS A 25 -6.15 -4.27 -8.09
N MET A 26 -7.26 -4.38 -8.81
CA MET A 26 -8.24 -3.31 -8.94
C MET A 26 -8.91 -2.99 -7.61
N ILE A 27 -9.19 -4.02 -6.79
CA ILE A 27 -9.69 -3.81 -5.42
C ILE A 27 -8.65 -3.08 -4.57
N ALA A 28 -7.36 -3.42 -4.71
CA ALA A 28 -6.31 -2.70 -3.99
C ALA A 28 -6.25 -1.21 -4.38
N ALA A 29 -6.28 -0.91 -5.68
CA ALA A 29 -6.31 0.47 -6.18
C ALA A 29 -7.54 1.25 -5.68
N ASN A 30 -8.73 0.65 -5.75
CA ASN A 30 -9.97 1.27 -5.27
C ASN A 30 -9.91 1.56 -3.75
N ARG A 31 -9.34 0.66 -2.95
CA ARG A 31 -9.19 0.86 -1.51
C ARG A 31 -8.17 1.95 -1.17
N LEU A 32 -7.11 2.10 -1.95
CA LEU A 32 -6.17 3.21 -1.80
C LEU A 32 -6.82 4.56 -2.14
N GLN A 33 -7.63 4.63 -3.20
CA GLN A 33 -8.40 5.84 -3.53
C GLN A 33 -9.35 6.23 -2.40
N TRP A 34 -10.08 5.26 -1.82
CA TRP A 34 -10.92 5.50 -0.67
C TRP A 34 -10.12 6.01 0.54
N LEU A 35 -9.01 5.36 0.89
CA LEU A 35 -8.15 5.76 2.00
C LEU A 35 -7.58 7.16 1.80
N ASN A 36 -7.17 7.50 0.57
CA ASN A 36 -6.70 8.83 0.23
C ASN A 36 -7.74 9.91 0.57
N GLY A 37 -9.02 9.66 0.28
CA GLY A 37 -10.12 10.53 0.69
C GLY A 37 -10.28 10.63 2.21
N GLN A 38 -10.09 9.52 2.95
CA GLN A 38 -10.17 9.54 4.42
C GLN A 38 -9.04 10.36 5.08
N MET A 39 -7.92 10.54 4.39
CA MET A 39 -6.76 11.31 4.86
C MET A 39 -6.82 12.80 4.49
N ALA A 40 -7.92 13.26 3.89
CA ALA A 40 -8.09 14.65 3.48
C ALA A 40 -8.18 15.63 4.67
N ASP A 41 -8.32 15.12 5.89
CA ASP A 41 -8.29 15.92 7.13
C ASP A 41 -6.89 16.41 7.53
N GLY A 42 -5.86 16.11 6.73
CA GLY A 42 -4.50 16.61 6.94
C GLY A 42 -3.78 15.94 8.11
N ARG A 43 -4.26 14.78 8.59
CA ARG A 43 -3.58 14.01 9.63
C ARG A 43 -2.14 13.65 9.22
N GLY A 44 -1.23 13.66 10.20
CA GLY A 44 0.17 13.32 9.95
C GLY A 44 0.39 11.83 9.65
N TYR A 45 -0.38 10.97 10.33
CA TYR A 45 -0.32 9.51 10.29
C TYR A 45 -1.72 8.92 10.22
N LEU A 46 -1.85 7.62 9.92
CA LEU A 46 -3.14 6.96 9.76
C LEU A 46 -4.05 7.12 10.99
N CYS A 47 -3.45 7.05 12.19
CA CYS A 47 -4.13 7.26 13.47
C CYS A 47 -3.97 8.69 14.02
N GLY A 48 -4.01 9.71 13.14
CA GLY A 48 -3.95 11.12 13.54
C GLY A 48 -2.51 11.61 13.72
N LYS A 49 -2.15 11.95 14.95
CA LYS A 49 -0.80 12.44 15.31
C LYS A 49 0.16 11.33 15.71
N ARG A 50 -0.34 10.13 16.01
CA ARG A 50 0.48 9.01 16.48
C ARG A 50 0.94 8.16 15.30
N PHE A 51 2.25 7.93 15.22
CA PHE A 51 2.82 6.90 14.36
C PHE A 51 2.58 5.53 15.01
N THR A 52 2.03 4.59 14.25
CA THR A 52 1.57 3.30 14.79
C THR A 52 1.97 2.13 13.90
N LEU A 53 1.68 0.91 14.35
CA LEU A 53 1.82 -0.30 13.55
C LEU A 53 1.07 -0.21 12.21
N ALA A 54 -0.05 0.51 12.16
CA ALA A 54 -0.78 0.71 10.91
C ALA A 54 0.09 1.41 9.85
N ASP A 55 0.86 2.43 10.26
CA ASP A 55 1.72 3.17 9.35
C ASP A 55 2.88 2.32 8.86
N ILE A 56 3.52 1.57 9.78
CA ILE A 56 4.63 0.65 9.47
C ILE A 56 4.17 -0.40 8.46
N LEU A 57 3.02 -1.03 8.73
CA LEU A 57 2.46 -2.08 7.89
C LEU A 57 2.13 -1.54 6.49
N LEU A 58 1.40 -0.43 6.42
CA LEU A 58 1.00 0.14 5.13
C LEU A 58 2.22 0.61 4.32
N TYR A 59 3.22 1.20 4.97
CA TYR A 59 4.41 1.72 4.30
C TYR A 59 5.19 0.59 3.63
N GLY A 60 5.49 -0.48 4.38
CA GLY A 60 6.19 -1.65 3.84
C GLY A 60 5.41 -2.33 2.71
N TRP A 61 4.07 -2.38 2.80
CA TRP A 61 3.25 -2.93 1.72
C TRP A 61 3.25 -2.09 0.45
N LEU A 62 3.25 -0.76 0.57
CA LEU A 62 3.27 0.14 -0.59
C LEU A 62 4.64 0.14 -1.28
N ASP A 63 5.72 0.14 -0.51
CA ASP A 63 7.08 0.01 -1.05
C ASP A 63 7.24 -1.33 -1.80
N PHE A 64 6.90 -2.44 -1.15
CA PHE A 64 6.93 -3.76 -1.79
C PHE A 64 6.05 -3.82 -3.05
N ALA A 65 4.83 -3.29 -3.00
CA ALA A 65 3.91 -3.31 -4.13
C ALA A 65 4.46 -2.59 -5.37
N GLY A 66 5.17 -1.48 -5.17
CA GLY A 66 5.87 -0.77 -6.24
C GLY A 66 6.90 -1.66 -6.95
N GLN A 67 7.62 -2.48 -6.17
CA GLN A 67 8.61 -3.43 -6.69
C GLN A 67 7.97 -4.62 -7.44
N VAL A 68 6.69 -4.92 -7.19
CA VAL A 68 5.97 -6.06 -7.81
C VAL A 68 4.85 -5.63 -8.77
N GLY A 69 5.06 -4.54 -9.51
CA GLY A 69 4.14 -4.14 -10.61
C GLY A 69 2.78 -3.61 -10.13
N GLN A 70 2.74 -3.03 -8.94
CA GLN A 70 1.58 -2.32 -8.37
C GLN A 70 2.02 -0.97 -7.79
N PRO A 71 2.51 -0.04 -8.63
CA PRO A 71 2.97 1.26 -8.17
C PRO A 71 1.83 2.06 -7.52
N LEU A 72 2.18 2.90 -6.55
CA LEU A 72 1.25 3.88 -5.99
C LEU A 72 0.88 4.91 -7.07
N ASP A 73 -0.41 5.03 -7.35
CA ASP A 73 -0.94 6.07 -8.21
C ASP A 73 -0.76 7.45 -7.53
N THR A 74 -0.05 8.35 -8.21
CA THR A 74 0.29 9.69 -7.74
C THR A 74 -0.92 10.60 -7.56
N ALA A 75 -2.07 10.26 -8.14
CA ALA A 75 -3.33 10.96 -7.89
C ALA A 75 -3.80 10.83 -6.42
N ASN A 76 -3.29 9.82 -5.68
CA ASN A 76 -3.53 9.68 -4.25
C ASN A 76 -2.63 10.62 -3.44
N ALA A 77 -2.78 11.93 -3.64
CA ALA A 77 -1.87 12.95 -3.12
C ALA A 77 -1.66 12.90 -1.60
N ASN A 78 -2.69 12.56 -0.80
CA ASN A 78 -2.57 12.46 0.65
C ASN A 78 -1.73 11.23 1.05
N ILE A 79 -1.92 10.10 0.35
CA ILE A 79 -1.09 8.90 0.56
C ILE A 79 0.34 9.15 0.10
N VAL A 80 0.55 9.83 -1.04
CA VAL A 80 1.89 10.21 -1.51
C VAL A 80 2.61 11.08 -0.47
N ALA A 81 1.94 12.11 0.04
CA ALA A 81 2.51 12.98 1.06
C ALA A 81 2.80 12.22 2.38
N TRP A 82 1.92 11.31 2.78
CA TRP A 82 2.13 10.44 3.93
C TRP A 82 3.31 9.47 3.71
N MET A 83 3.45 8.88 2.53
CA MET A 83 4.52 7.94 2.18
C MET A 83 5.89 8.64 2.25
N ALA A 84 6.00 9.83 1.65
CA ALA A 84 7.19 10.67 1.76
C ALA A 84 7.54 10.99 3.22
N ARG A 85 6.54 11.36 4.03
CA ARG A 85 6.73 11.66 5.46
C ARG A 85 7.21 10.45 6.26
N VAL A 86 6.66 9.26 6.01
CA VAL A 86 7.08 8.03 6.70
C VAL A 86 8.49 7.62 6.24
N GLY A 87 8.82 7.78 4.96
CA GLY A 87 10.14 7.48 4.41
C GLY A 87 11.29 8.34 4.97
N GLU A 88 10.98 9.55 5.45
CA GLU A 88 11.99 10.39 6.12
C GLU A 88 12.39 9.92 7.53
N ARG A 89 11.67 8.96 8.12
CA ARG A 89 12.01 8.46 9.44
C ARG A 89 13.37 7.72 9.39
N PRO A 90 14.27 7.91 10.38
CA PRO A 90 15.56 7.22 10.39
C PRO A 90 15.46 5.69 10.27
N SER A 91 14.42 5.09 10.86
CA SER A 91 14.17 3.64 10.80
C SER A 91 13.69 3.14 9.43
N ALA A 92 13.31 4.02 8.52
CA ALA A 92 12.88 3.68 7.17
C ALA A 92 14.00 3.85 6.12
N LYS A 93 15.13 4.46 6.51
CA LYS A 93 16.31 4.62 5.64
C LYS A 93 17.13 3.33 5.66
N SER A 94 17.50 2.85 4.47
CA SER A 94 18.36 1.67 4.28
C SER A 94 19.83 2.05 4.25
#